data_AF-A0A7Y0TRI0-F1
#
_entry.id   AF-A0A7Y0TRI0-F1
#
_cell.length_a   1.000
_cell.length_b   1.000
_cell.length_c   1.000
_cell.angle_alpha   90.00
_cell.angle_beta   90.00
_cell.angle_gamma   90.00
#
_symmetry.space_group_name_H-M   'P 1'
#
loop_
_entity.id
_entity.type
_entity.pdbx_description
1 polymer ?
#
loop_
_entity_poly.entity_id
_entity_poly.type
_entity_poly.pdbx_seq_one_letter_code
_entity_poly.pdbx_strand_id
1 'polypeptide(L)'
;MDKIWEYIRSHPKKFFFQVAFAFFVLWIFFDDYGILKRIRMEEEHRALLVLQKIEENKINDNELRIQHAREPDSIEKAARERYNFRKPGETLFIIRAH
;
A
#
# COMPACT_ATOMS: atom_id res chain seq x y z
N MET A 1 32.72 -11.81 -38.03
CA MET A 1 31.98 -12.90 -37.35
C MET A 1 32.86 -14.12 -37.13
N ASP A 2 33.90 -14.31 -37.95
CA ASP A 2 34.75 -15.52 -37.94
C ASP A 2 35.55 -15.68 -36.65
N LYS A 3 36.09 -14.58 -36.09
CA LYS A 3 36.89 -14.60 -34.85
C LYS A 3 36.12 -15.07 -33.61
N ILE A 4 34.82 -14.75 -33.52
CA ILE A 4 33.97 -15.20 -32.40
C ILE A 4 33.73 -16.70 -32.52
N TRP A 5 33.46 -17.17 -33.75
CA TRP A 5 33.26 -18.58 -34.04
C TRP A 5 34.54 -19.41 -33.81
N GLU A 6 35.70 -18.86 -34.15
CA GLU A 6 37.03 -19.44 -33.88
C GLU A 6 37.32 -19.53 -32.38
N TYR A 7 36.96 -18.50 -31.62
CA TYR A 7 37.11 -18.49 -30.17
C TYR A 7 36.22 -19.53 -29.48
N ILE A 8 34.96 -19.63 -29.88
CA ILE A 8 34.02 -20.62 -29.34
C ILE A 8 34.50 -22.04 -29.64
N ARG A 9 34.98 -22.31 -30.86
CA ARG A 9 35.48 -23.63 -31.26
C ARG A 9 36.79 -24.01 -30.56
N SER A 10 37.68 -23.04 -30.30
CA SER A 10 38.96 -23.30 -29.60
C SER A 10 38.80 -23.49 -28.09
N HIS A 11 37.79 -22.86 -27.46
CA HIS A 11 37.60 -22.91 -26.00
C HIS A 11 36.12 -23.14 -25.58
N PRO A 12 35.48 -24.24 -26.01
CA PRO A 12 34.04 -24.44 -25.84
C PRO A 12 33.60 -24.49 -24.37
N LYS A 13 34.41 -25.09 -23.49
CA LYS A 13 34.10 -25.17 -22.05
C LYS A 13 34.12 -23.80 -21.37
N LYS A 14 35.10 -22.94 -21.69
CA LYS A 14 35.22 -21.60 -21.08
C LYS A 14 34.06 -20.72 -21.51
N PHE A 15 33.71 -20.75 -22.79
CA PHE A 15 32.55 -20.03 -23.31
C PHE A 15 31.24 -20.53 -22.68
N PHE A 16 31.06 -21.85 -22.57
CA PHE A 16 29.91 -22.43 -21.88
C PHE A 16 29.78 -21.93 -20.44
N PHE A 17 30.86 -21.97 -19.65
CA PHE A 17 30.82 -21.47 -18.26
C PHE A 17 30.57 -19.97 -18.18
N GLN A 18 31.10 -19.16 -19.10
CA GLN A 18 30.81 -17.72 -19.14
C GLN A 18 29.33 -17.44 -19.43
N VAL A 19 28.75 -18.14 -20.40
CA VAL A 19 27.33 -18.01 -20.73
C VAL A 19 26.47 -18.50 -19.58
N ALA A 20 26.78 -19.68 -19.01
CA ALA A 20 26.07 -20.22 -17.86
C ALA A 20 26.14 -19.29 -16.64
N PHE A 21 27.30 -18.69 -16.38
CA PHE A 21 27.46 -17.72 -15.31
C PHE A 21 26.62 -16.45 -15.56
N ALA A 22 26.62 -15.92 -16.79
CA ALA A 22 25.79 -14.78 -17.14
C ALA A 22 24.29 -15.08 -16.93
N PHE A 23 23.81 -16.25 -17.36
CA PHE A 23 22.44 -16.69 -17.11
C PHE A 23 22.15 -16.86 -15.61
N PHE A 24 23.08 -17.42 -14.85
CA PHE A 24 22.93 -17.59 -13.41
C PHE A 24 22.82 -16.24 -12.68
N VAL A 25 23.64 -15.26 -13.06
CA VAL A 25 23.55 -13.90 -12.54
C VAL A 25 22.19 -13.29 -12.88
N LEU A 26 21.77 -13.34 -14.16
CA LEU A 26 20.46 -12.83 -14.56
C LEU A 26 19.32 -13.50 -13.78
N TRP A 27 19.39 -14.82 -13.57
CA TRP A 27 18.40 -15.54 -12.79
C TRP A 27 18.34 -15.04 -11.34
N ILE A 28 19.47 -14.88 -10.64
CA ILE A 28 19.49 -14.35 -9.25
C ILE A 28 18.82 -12.97 -9.14
N PHE A 29 19.01 -12.10 -10.13
CA PHE A 29 18.46 -10.74 -10.07
C PHE A 29 16.98 -10.68 -10.46
N PHE A 30 16.58 -11.41 -11.51
CA PHE A 30 15.29 -11.22 -12.19
C PHE A 30 14.28 -12.35 -11.99
N ASP A 31 14.65 -13.42 -11.29
CA ASP A 31 13.72 -14.51 -10.98
C ASP A 31 12.55 -14.06 -10.09
N ASP A 32 11.51 -14.88 -10.02
CA ASP A 32 10.36 -14.71 -9.15
C ASP A 32 10.68 -14.69 -7.66
N TYR A 33 11.88 -15.10 -7.24
CA TYR A 33 12.40 -14.89 -5.90
C TYR A 33 13.70 -14.08 -5.89
N GLY A 34 13.97 -13.38 -6.99
CA GLY A 34 15.18 -12.61 -7.21
C GLY A 34 15.27 -11.35 -6.36
N ILE A 35 16.47 -10.75 -6.38
CA ILE A 35 16.83 -9.59 -5.55
C ILE A 35 15.90 -8.39 -5.83
N LEU A 36 15.57 -8.13 -7.10
CA LEU A 36 14.72 -7.00 -7.47
C LEU A 36 13.32 -7.12 -6.86
N LYS A 37 12.75 -8.32 -6.90
CA LYS A 37 11.43 -8.58 -6.32
C LYS A 37 11.47 -8.40 -4.81
N ARG A 38 12.52 -8.88 -4.14
CA ARG A 38 12.70 -8.71 -2.69
C ARG A 38 12.76 -7.24 -2.27
N ILE A 39 13.48 -6.39 -3.01
CA ILE A 39 13.54 -4.95 -2.72
C ILE A 39 12.16 -4.32 -2.82
N ARG A 40 11.42 -4.60 -3.90
CA ARG A 40 10.06 -4.08 -4.10
C ARG A 40 9.10 -4.56 -3.00
N MET A 41 9.17 -5.83 -2.63
CA MET A 41 8.34 -6.40 -1.56
C MET A 41 8.63 -5.72 -0.22
N GLU A 42 9.88 -5.40 0.06
CA GLU A 42 10.26 -4.73 1.30
C GLU A 42 9.72 -3.28 1.37
N GLU A 43 9.72 -2.58 0.24
CA GLU A 43 9.09 -1.25 0.13
C GLU A 43 7.58 -1.32 0.32
N GLU A 44 6.92 -2.26 -0.35
CA GLU A 44 5.47 -2.49 -0.22
C GLU A 44 5.10 -2.88 1.22
N HIS A 45 5.88 -3.75 1.85
CA HIS A 45 5.70 -4.13 3.25
C HIS A 45 5.80 -2.92 4.18
N ARG A 46 6.80 -2.04 4.00
CA ARG A 46 6.92 -0.81 4.78
C ARG A 46 5.73 0.14 4.57
N ALA A 47 5.27 0.29 3.33
CA ALA A 47 4.10 1.11 3.03
C ALA A 47 2.84 0.56 3.71
N LEU A 48 2.64 -0.76 3.67
CA LEU A 48 1.52 -1.43 4.33
C LEU A 48 1.55 -1.25 5.85
N LEU A 49 2.73 -1.35 6.49
CA LEU A 49 2.88 -1.10 7.93
C LEU A 49 2.51 0.34 8.33
N VAL A 50 2.93 1.32 7.51
CA VAL A 50 2.55 2.73 7.73
C VAL A 50 1.04 2.91 7.62
N LEU A 51 0.43 2.33 6.58
CA LEU A 51 -1.02 2.39 6.38
C LEU A 51 -1.78 1.72 7.53
N GLN A 52 -1.34 0.54 7.95
CA GLN A 52 -1.93 -0.17 9.08
C GLN A 52 -1.95 0.71 10.34
N LYS A 53 -0.81 1.32 10.68
CA LYS A 53 -0.70 2.20 11.84
C LYS A 53 -1.64 3.41 11.76
N ILE A 54 -1.79 3.99 10.56
CA ILE A 54 -2.72 5.11 10.33
C ILE A 54 -4.17 4.66 10.58
N GLU A 55 -4.57 3.52 10.04
CA GLU A 55 -5.94 3.00 10.20
C GLU A 55 -6.23 2.57 11.64
N GLU A 56 -5.28 1.93 12.34
CA GLU A 56 -5.41 1.60 13.76
C GLU A 56 -5.62 2.86 14.61
N ASN A 57 -4.89 3.94 14.33
CA ASN A 57 -5.09 5.21 15.02
C ASN A 57 -6.48 5.81 14.74
N LYS A 58 -7.00 5.70 13.52
CA LYS A 58 -8.37 6.15 13.18
C LYS A 58 -9.43 5.33 13.91
N ILE A 59 -9.22 4.02 14.06
CA ILE A 59 -10.13 3.15 14.82
C ILE A 59 -10.16 3.64 16.28
N ASN A 60 -9.01 3.83 16.90
CA ASN A 60 -8.92 4.30 18.28
C ASN A 60 -9.58 5.68 18.48
N ASP A 61 -9.34 6.64 17.58
CA ASP A 61 -9.98 7.97 17.62
C ASP A 61 -11.51 7.86 17.47
N ASN A 62 -11.99 7.04 16.55
CA ASN A 62 -13.41 6.82 16.37
C ASN A 62 -14.06 6.13 17.57
N GLU A 63 -13.38 5.16 18.20
CA GLU A 63 -13.87 4.53 19.43
C GLU A 63 -14.01 5.55 20.56
N LEU A 64 -13.02 6.41 20.76
CA LEU A 64 -13.11 7.50 21.73
C LEU A 64 -14.29 8.41 21.40
N ARG A 65 -14.45 8.83 20.14
CA ARG A 65 -15.58 9.66 19.71
C ARG A 65 -16.93 9.00 19.96
N ILE A 66 -17.05 7.69 19.73
CA ILE A 66 -18.28 6.92 20.01
C ILE A 66 -18.55 6.86 21.51
N GLN A 67 -17.52 6.64 22.34
CA GLN A 67 -17.69 6.63 23.80
C GLN A 67 -18.19 7.98 24.32
N HIS A 68 -17.66 9.10 23.83
CA HIS A 68 -18.12 10.45 24.18
C HIS A 68 -19.48 10.78 23.53
N ALA A 69 -19.83 10.12 22.42
CA ALA A 69 -21.13 10.19 21.80
C ALA A 69 -22.22 9.37 22.54
N ARG A 70 -21.92 8.66 23.64
CA ARG A 70 -22.96 7.93 24.39
C ARG A 70 -23.84 8.83 25.26
N GLU A 71 -23.53 10.11 25.38
CA GLU A 71 -24.44 11.09 25.96
C GLU A 71 -25.58 11.35 24.94
N PRO A 72 -26.86 11.13 25.31
CA PRO A 72 -27.99 11.33 24.40
C PRO A 72 -27.99 12.74 23.75
N ASP A 73 -27.54 13.74 24.50
CA ASP A 73 -27.42 15.12 24.07
C ASP A 73 -26.34 15.31 22.99
N SER A 74 -25.26 14.54 23.03
CA SER A 74 -24.19 14.63 22.02
C SER A 74 -24.57 13.95 20.70
N ILE A 75 -25.38 12.88 20.73
CA ILE A 75 -25.98 12.28 19.53
C ILE A 75 -26.99 13.21 18.89
N GLU A 76 -27.93 13.75 19.67
CA GLU A 76 -28.96 14.65 19.15
C GLU A 76 -28.33 15.92 18.55
N LYS A 77 -27.31 16.49 19.23
CA LYS A 77 -26.55 17.63 18.70
C LYS A 77 -25.83 17.30 17.40
N ALA A 78 -25.11 16.18 17.31
CA ALA A 78 -24.43 15.78 16.08
C ALA A 78 -25.40 15.50 14.92
N ALA A 79 -26.55 14.89 15.20
CA ALA A 79 -27.61 14.63 14.24
C ALA A 79 -28.21 15.93 13.68
N ARG A 80 -28.46 16.92 14.56
CA ARG A 80 -28.98 18.23 14.19
C ARG A 80 -27.96 19.05 13.39
N GLU A 81 -26.71 19.13 13.87
CA GLU A 81 -25.67 20.00 13.27
C GLU A 81 -25.12 19.46 11.94
N ARG A 82 -24.87 18.15 11.82
CA ARG A 82 -24.24 17.57 10.61
C ARG A 82 -25.25 17.16 9.55
N TYR A 83 -26.42 16.68 9.99
CA TYR A 83 -27.38 16.01 9.11
C TYR A 83 -28.74 16.71 9.03
N ASN A 84 -28.92 17.83 9.75
CA ASN A 84 -30.17 18.58 9.78
C ASN A 84 -31.38 17.71 10.19
N PHE A 85 -31.16 16.68 11.01
CA PHE A 85 -32.24 15.84 11.51
C PHE A 85 -33.13 16.61 12.48
N ARG A 86 -34.44 16.32 12.44
CA ARG A 86 -35.48 16.93 13.28
C ARG A 86 -36.45 15.86 13.77
N LYS A 87 -37.11 16.10 14.91
CA LYS A 87 -38.16 15.20 15.39
C LYS A 87 -39.45 15.38 14.56
N PRO A 88 -40.30 14.34 14.43
CA PRO A 88 -41.59 14.49 13.76
C PRO A 88 -42.42 15.61 14.38
N GLY A 89 -42.94 16.52 13.55
CA GLY A 89 -43.72 17.68 14.00
C GLY A 89 -42.92 18.97 14.23
N GLU A 90 -41.58 18.93 14.21
CA GLU A 90 -40.75 20.14 14.29
C GLU A 90 -40.61 20.84 12.93
N THR A 91 -40.55 22.18 12.90
CA THR A 91 -40.19 22.96 11.70
C THR A 91 -38.72 23.33 11.75
N LEU A 92 -37.95 22.94 10.74
CA LEU A 92 -36.51 23.26 10.63
C LEU A 92 -36.32 24.50 9.77
N PHE A 93 -35.58 25.49 10.28
CA PHE A 93 -35.19 26.69 9.54
C PHE A 93 -33.69 26.65 9.24
N ILE A 94 -33.32 26.66 7.96
CA ILE A 94 -31.91 26.72 7.51
C ILE A 94 -31.65 28.13 7.00
N ILE A 95 -30.82 28.89 7.72
CA ILE A 95 -30.45 30.26 7.36
C ILE A 95 -29.10 30.22 6.64
N ARG A 96 -29.04 30.75 5.42
CA ARG A 96 -27.78 30.95 4.70
C ARG A 96 -27.51 32.45 4.60
N ALA A 97 -26.37 32.89 5.12
CA ALA A 97 -25.89 34.23 4.83
C ALA A 97 -25.45 34.26 3.36
N HIS A 98 -25.97 35.23 2.62
CA HIS A 98 -25.71 35.39 1.19
C HIS A 98 -24.51 36.30 0.95
#